data_AF-G0SBF1-F1
#
_entry.id   AF-G0SBF1-F1
#
_cell.length_a   1.000
_cell.length_b   1.000
_cell.length_c   1.000
_cell.angle_alpha   90.00
_cell.angle_beta   90.00
_cell.angle_gamma   90.00
#
_symmetry.space_group_name_H-M   'P 1'
#
loop_
_entity.id
_entity.type
_entity.pdbx_description
1 polymer ?
#
loop_
_entity_poly.entity_id
_entity_poly.type
_entity_poly.pdbx_seq_one_letter_code
_entity_poly.pdbx_strand_id
1 'polypeptide(L)'
;MQTKALLAALLATPAAVNAQLHNLAVAAGLEYFGTCLGESAYNSDSTYRRIISDKNEFGQVVPENGQKWDATEPSRGNFNYNSGDISANAARANGQLLRCHTLVWHSQLPGWVSSGYWTRSTLQSVIETHINNVMGHYKGQCYHWDVVNEAVDDNGNWRDSVFYRTFGTDYFAIAFRAARAADPSAKLYYNDYNLEYNGAKTDRALELVRIIKNAGAPIDGVGFQGHLIVGSTPSRSNLATVLRRFTALGVEVAYTEIDIRHSSLPASSSALVTQGNDYANVVGSCLDVEGCVGITVWGFTDKYSWVPSTFNGAGDALIYDSNFNKKPAWTSVSSVLAAKATGNPLPVTSTTFATVTTTSVRPTTTSAAPTTTAAPAQPEQTRWGQCGGIGWTGPTSACFSIDLTMSRRLLAKTALQPFRAFLAPAVRYQTTETFKGTARIPTAVATRVSDSIKRDHRELEQYYNKIKSSSSDDEKTRWQNQFVWELARHSVAEELVVYPAFERHIPSTGHDMAEKDRSEHRIVKEKLHDFQSMSPSDSNFLPTIDSLWQVLSQHIREEERDDLPALEEHVDAGTSDSLARSFDRTKHFVPTRSHPSAPDRPPYETAAGMLATPMDKLMDMFRKFPEA
;
A
#
# COMPACT_ATOMS: atom_id res chain seq x y z
N MET A 1 30.98 -65.05 22.58
CA MET A 1 31.57 -63.74 22.92
C MET A 1 31.30 -62.79 21.76
N GLN A 2 30.26 -61.97 21.86
CA GLN A 2 29.88 -61.00 20.82
C GLN A 2 30.50 -59.65 21.15
N THR A 3 31.44 -59.21 20.32
CA THR A 3 32.03 -57.87 20.33
C THR A 3 31.02 -56.88 19.75
N LYS A 4 30.35 -56.11 20.61
CA LYS A 4 29.60 -54.91 20.19
C LYS A 4 30.59 -53.74 20.12
N ALA A 5 30.92 -53.31 18.91
CA ALA A 5 31.58 -52.04 18.67
C ALA A 5 30.58 -50.90 18.99
N LEU A 6 30.92 -50.04 19.96
CA LEU A 6 30.25 -48.76 20.16
C LEU A 6 30.71 -47.81 19.03
N LEU A 7 29.84 -47.59 18.05
CA LEU A 7 29.87 -46.37 17.24
C LEU A 7 29.31 -45.25 18.11
N ALA A 8 30.19 -44.43 18.69
CA ALA A 8 29.78 -43.14 19.24
C ALA A 8 29.44 -42.22 18.06
N ALA A 9 28.16 -42.20 17.67
CA ALA A 9 27.64 -41.15 16.81
C ALA A 9 27.75 -39.84 17.59
N LEU A 10 28.70 -38.98 17.18
CA LEU A 10 28.69 -37.57 17.53
C LEU A 10 27.38 -37.00 16.95
N LEU A 11 26.33 -36.97 17.76
CA LEU A 11 25.19 -36.11 17.51
C LEU A 11 25.73 -34.69 17.60
N ALA A 12 26.11 -34.12 16.46
CA ALA A 12 26.13 -32.68 16.32
C ALA A 12 24.70 -32.23 16.63
N THR A 13 24.49 -31.75 17.85
CA THR A 13 23.33 -30.93 18.15
C THR A 13 23.32 -29.85 17.08
N PRO A 14 22.22 -29.66 16.31
CA PRO A 14 22.10 -28.45 15.54
C PRO A 14 22.12 -27.36 16.60
N ALA A 15 23.22 -26.60 16.68
CA ALA A 15 23.20 -25.33 17.37
C ALA A 15 22.00 -24.62 16.77
N ALA A 16 20.94 -24.43 17.57
CA ALA A 16 19.81 -23.61 17.16
C ALA A 16 20.45 -22.35 16.59
N VAL A 17 20.24 -22.08 15.29
CA VAL A 17 20.80 -20.90 14.64
C VAL A 17 20.00 -19.73 15.20
N ASN A 18 20.37 -19.32 16.41
CA ASN A 18 19.84 -18.21 17.19
C ASN A 18 20.44 -16.89 16.68
N ALA A 19 20.71 -16.83 15.37
CA ALA A 19 21.22 -15.64 14.74
C ALA A 19 20.02 -14.76 14.35
N GLN A 20 20.09 -13.52 14.76
CA GLN A 20 19.10 -12.50 14.46
C GLN A 20 19.09 -12.19 12.93
N LEU A 21 17.94 -11.81 12.38
CA LEU A 21 17.67 -11.82 10.94
C LEU A 21 18.61 -10.91 10.13
N HIS A 22 18.92 -9.71 10.58
CA HIS A 22 19.85 -8.82 9.89
C HIS A 22 21.26 -9.41 9.80
N ASN A 23 21.79 -10.00 10.87
CA ASN A 23 23.10 -10.64 10.83
C ASN A 23 23.15 -11.79 9.80
N LEU A 24 22.08 -12.57 9.71
CA LEU A 24 21.94 -13.62 8.71
C LEU A 24 21.83 -13.05 7.29
N ALA A 25 21.10 -11.95 7.10
CA ALA A 25 20.97 -11.28 5.81
C ALA A 25 22.32 -10.74 5.31
N VAL A 26 23.09 -10.10 6.17
CA VAL A 26 24.45 -9.62 5.83
C VAL A 26 25.37 -10.79 5.51
N ALA A 27 25.33 -11.86 6.31
CA ALA A 27 26.11 -13.06 6.03
C ALA A 27 25.69 -13.76 4.72
N ALA A 28 24.43 -13.60 4.30
CA ALA A 28 23.90 -14.12 3.03
C ALA A 28 24.17 -13.20 1.83
N GLY A 29 24.78 -12.03 2.03
CA GLY A 29 25.17 -11.09 0.99
C GLY A 29 24.17 -9.96 0.71
N LEU A 30 23.15 -9.76 1.56
CA LEU A 30 22.28 -8.58 1.51
C LEU A 30 22.88 -7.44 2.34
N GLU A 31 22.49 -6.20 2.06
CA GLU A 31 22.90 -5.04 2.85
C GLU A 31 22.13 -4.96 4.17
N TYR A 32 20.86 -5.38 4.19
CA TYR A 32 20.02 -5.32 5.38
C TYR A 32 18.83 -6.30 5.39
N PHE A 33 18.37 -6.58 6.60
CA PHE A 33 17.00 -7.01 6.90
C PHE A 33 16.42 -5.96 7.84
N GLY A 34 15.26 -5.42 7.52
CA GLY A 34 14.68 -4.28 8.23
C GLY A 34 13.20 -4.42 8.50
N THR A 35 12.63 -3.40 9.13
CA THR A 35 11.21 -3.36 9.48
C THR A 35 10.68 -1.92 9.50
N CYS A 36 9.38 -1.77 9.24
CA CYS A 36 8.67 -0.52 9.47
C CYS A 36 8.53 -0.21 10.97
N LEU A 37 8.85 1.03 11.32
CA LEU A 37 8.78 1.57 12.67
C LEU A 37 7.51 2.42 12.79
N GLY A 38 6.55 1.93 13.57
CA GLY A 38 5.37 2.69 13.96
C GLY A 38 5.71 3.64 15.10
N GLU A 39 5.69 4.94 14.83
CA GLU A 39 6.25 5.97 15.73
C GLU A 39 5.53 6.00 17.09
N SER A 40 4.21 5.79 17.10
CA SER A 40 3.40 5.71 18.32
C SER A 40 3.75 4.48 19.16
N ALA A 41 3.89 3.31 18.53
CA ALA A 41 4.27 2.07 19.21
C ALA A 41 5.70 2.16 19.77
N TYR A 42 6.61 2.78 19.03
CA TYR A 42 7.99 3.01 19.48
C TYR A 42 8.05 3.84 20.76
N ASN A 43 7.19 4.85 20.91
CA ASN A 43 7.15 5.67 22.12
C ASN A 43 6.44 4.98 23.29
N SER A 44 5.34 4.27 23.02
CA SER A 44 4.42 3.76 24.06
C SER A 44 4.73 2.34 24.55
N ASP A 45 5.29 1.46 23.72
CA ASP A 45 5.52 0.05 24.07
C ASP A 45 7.02 -0.26 24.21
N SER A 46 7.47 -0.48 25.44
CA SER A 46 8.87 -0.79 25.74
C SER A 46 9.36 -2.12 25.19
N THR A 47 8.49 -3.12 25.01
CA THR A 47 8.84 -4.41 24.40
C THR A 47 8.99 -4.24 22.90
N TYR A 48 8.07 -3.53 22.25
CA TYR A 48 8.19 -3.16 20.84
C TYR A 48 9.51 -2.41 20.60
N ARG A 49 9.76 -1.34 21.37
CA ARG A 49 10.97 -0.52 21.26
C ARG A 49 12.25 -1.32 21.46
N ARG A 50 12.28 -2.25 22.43
CA ARG A 50 13.45 -3.11 22.68
C ARG A 50 13.76 -4.01 21.49
N ILE A 51 12.72 -4.65 20.91
CA ILE A 51 12.90 -5.59 19.79
C ILE A 51 13.31 -4.86 18.51
N ILE A 52 12.63 -3.77 18.15
CA ILE A 52 12.95 -3.02 16.94
C ILE A 52 14.32 -2.32 16.99
N SER A 53 14.82 -2.02 18.21
CA SER A 53 16.14 -1.41 18.41
C SER A 53 17.29 -2.42 18.36
N ASP A 54 17.02 -3.73 18.35
CA ASP A 54 18.08 -4.72 18.15
C ASP A 54 18.53 -4.72 16.69
N LYS A 55 19.63 -4.00 16.43
CA LYS A 55 20.25 -3.92 15.11
C LYS A 55 20.54 -5.29 14.50
N ASN A 56 20.87 -6.30 15.31
CA ASN A 56 21.18 -7.63 14.80
C ASN A 56 19.95 -8.31 14.20
N GLU A 57 18.76 -7.93 14.69
CA GLU A 57 17.48 -8.40 14.16
C GLU A 57 17.01 -7.54 13.00
N PHE A 58 16.99 -6.23 13.20
CA PHE A 58 16.60 -5.25 12.19
C PHE A 58 17.72 -4.26 11.98
N GLY A 59 18.48 -4.41 10.91
CA GLY A 59 19.59 -3.52 10.56
C GLY A 59 19.15 -2.25 9.84
N GLN A 60 17.85 -2.14 9.52
CA GLN A 60 17.25 -1.03 8.82
C GLN A 60 15.85 -0.73 9.37
N VAL A 61 15.47 0.55 9.43
CA VAL A 61 14.11 0.99 9.77
C VAL A 61 13.58 1.98 8.75
N VAL A 62 12.25 2.00 8.58
CA VAL A 62 11.51 2.94 7.74
C VAL A 62 10.39 3.56 8.59
N PRO A 63 10.19 4.89 8.58
CA PRO A 63 9.06 5.51 9.27
C PRO A 63 7.75 5.13 8.60
N GLU A 64 6.76 4.71 9.38
CA GLU A 64 5.45 4.30 8.87
C GLU A 64 4.69 5.48 8.26
N ASN A 65 4.72 6.64 8.92
CA ASN A 65 3.93 7.81 8.50
C ASN A 65 4.64 9.15 8.69
N GLY A 66 5.61 9.26 9.60
CA GLY A 66 6.15 10.54 10.05
C GLY A 66 6.93 11.35 9.01
N GLN A 67 7.22 10.78 7.84
CA GLN A 67 7.91 11.43 6.73
C GLN A 67 7.03 11.64 5.48
N LYS A 68 5.74 11.28 5.53
CA LYS A 68 4.79 11.56 4.42
C LYS A 68 4.44 13.05 4.35
N TRP A 69 3.87 13.48 3.22
CA TRP A 69 3.69 14.91 2.93
C TRP A 69 2.75 15.59 3.93
N ASP A 70 1.60 14.99 4.25
CA ASP A 70 0.66 15.55 5.23
C ASP A 70 1.29 15.77 6.63
N ALA A 71 2.19 14.88 7.04
CA ALA A 71 2.91 14.96 8.31
C ALA A 71 4.02 16.03 8.27
N THR A 72 4.74 16.13 7.15
CA THR A 72 5.94 16.96 7.04
C THR A 72 5.68 18.39 6.58
N GLU A 73 4.61 18.65 5.82
CA GLU A 73 4.21 19.99 5.36
C GLU A 73 2.66 20.14 5.37
N PRO A 74 2.04 20.09 6.57
CA PRO A 74 0.56 20.11 6.70
C PRO A 74 -0.08 21.38 6.13
N SER A 75 0.66 22.48 6.10
CA SER A 75 0.28 23.71 5.39
C SER A 75 1.48 24.29 4.66
N ARG A 76 1.22 24.98 3.53
CA ARG A 76 2.26 25.43 2.61
C ARG A 76 3.38 26.22 3.31
N GLY A 77 4.61 25.72 3.20
CA GLY A 77 5.80 26.32 3.78
C GLY A 77 5.99 26.13 5.29
N ASN A 78 5.05 25.47 5.98
CA ASN A 78 5.15 25.18 7.40
C ASN A 78 5.54 23.71 7.60
N PHE A 79 6.85 23.47 7.80
CA PHE A 79 7.38 22.13 7.94
C PHE A 79 7.37 21.63 9.39
N ASN A 80 7.07 20.34 9.57
CA ASN A 80 7.08 19.65 10.86
C ASN A 80 7.78 18.30 10.75
N TYR A 81 8.88 18.12 11.48
CA TYR A 81 9.66 16.87 11.43
C TYR A 81 9.54 16.02 12.68
N ASN A 82 8.72 16.41 13.67
CA ASN A 82 8.68 15.76 14.98
C ASN A 82 8.38 14.26 14.91
N SER A 83 7.45 13.85 14.03
CA SER A 83 7.09 12.44 13.88
C SER A 83 8.21 11.66 13.17
N GLY A 84 8.66 12.12 12.00
CA GLY A 84 9.71 11.45 11.24
C GLY A 84 11.07 11.40 11.96
N ASP A 85 11.36 12.38 12.81
CA ASP A 85 12.57 12.41 13.65
C ASP A 85 12.59 11.27 14.68
N ILE A 86 11.44 10.70 15.08
CA ILE A 86 11.42 9.52 15.96
C ILE A 86 12.19 8.37 15.31
N SER A 87 11.84 8.06 14.06
CA SER A 87 12.47 6.98 13.30
C SER A 87 13.91 7.29 12.92
N ALA A 88 14.20 8.52 12.49
CA ALA A 88 15.57 8.92 12.15
C ALA A 88 16.51 8.88 13.38
N ASN A 89 16.03 9.35 14.54
CA ASN A 89 16.79 9.30 15.77
C ASN A 89 16.98 7.86 16.27
N ALA A 90 15.96 7.00 16.17
CA ALA A 90 16.06 5.59 16.51
C ALA A 90 17.12 4.89 15.63
N ALA A 91 17.05 5.09 14.31
CA ALA A 91 18.01 4.51 13.36
C ALA A 91 19.45 4.92 13.71
N ARG A 92 19.67 6.22 13.92
CA ARG A 92 20.98 6.76 14.28
C ARG A 92 21.49 6.23 15.62
N ALA A 93 20.63 6.19 16.64
CA ALA A 93 21.00 5.73 17.99
C ALA A 93 21.42 4.25 18.01
N ASN A 94 20.77 3.42 17.20
CA ASN A 94 21.01 1.98 17.14
C ASN A 94 21.98 1.58 16.02
N GLY A 95 22.46 2.53 15.22
CA GLY A 95 23.33 2.27 14.07
C GLY A 95 22.65 1.48 12.94
N GLN A 96 21.33 1.61 12.81
CA GLN A 96 20.53 1.01 11.74
C GLN A 96 20.54 1.94 10.52
N LEU A 97 20.40 1.36 9.33
CA LEU A 97 20.12 2.13 8.11
C LEU A 97 18.72 2.74 8.19
N LEU A 98 18.53 3.89 7.56
CA LEU A 98 17.22 4.52 7.42
C LEU A 98 16.81 4.50 5.94
N ARG A 99 15.67 3.88 5.64
CA ARG A 99 14.97 4.14 4.37
C ARG A 99 13.97 5.25 4.66
N CYS A 100 14.07 6.37 3.96
CA CYS A 100 13.16 7.49 4.11
C CYS A 100 12.00 7.37 3.14
N HIS A 101 10.78 7.66 3.63
CA HIS A 101 9.54 7.30 2.96
C HIS A 101 8.41 8.27 3.35
N THR A 102 7.77 8.99 2.43
CA THR A 102 8.01 9.13 0.98
C THR A 102 7.69 10.57 0.55
N LEU A 103 8.29 11.05 -0.54
CA LEU A 103 8.22 12.46 -0.95
C LEU A 103 7.02 12.80 -1.82
N VAL A 104 6.69 11.96 -2.81
CA VAL A 104 5.61 12.23 -3.77
C VAL A 104 4.71 11.00 -3.87
N TRP A 105 3.52 11.12 -3.29
CA TRP A 105 2.50 10.08 -3.30
C TRP A 105 1.11 10.68 -3.46
N HIS A 106 0.21 9.93 -4.09
CA HIS A 106 -1.17 10.37 -4.31
C HIS A 106 -2.02 10.35 -3.02
N SER A 107 -1.60 9.55 -2.03
CA SER A 107 -2.26 9.42 -0.73
C SER A 107 -1.48 10.18 0.36
N GLN A 108 -2.12 10.42 1.50
CA GLN A 108 -1.55 11.17 2.65
C GLN A 108 -0.91 12.50 2.21
N LEU A 109 -1.62 13.16 1.30
CA LEU A 109 -1.26 14.44 0.72
C LEU A 109 -2.05 15.54 1.43
N PRO A 110 -1.43 16.66 1.85
CA PRO A 110 -2.16 17.69 2.55
C PRO A 110 -3.18 18.35 1.61
N GLY A 111 -4.35 18.73 2.16
CA GLY A 111 -5.48 19.24 1.38
C GLY A 111 -5.15 20.41 0.47
N TRP A 112 -4.20 21.27 0.88
CA TRP A 112 -3.78 22.42 0.08
C TRP A 112 -3.03 22.03 -1.21
N VAL A 113 -2.44 20.83 -1.27
CA VAL A 113 -1.83 20.28 -2.49
C VAL A 113 -2.87 19.52 -3.30
N SER A 114 -3.62 18.60 -2.68
CA SER A 114 -4.56 17.72 -3.40
C SER A 114 -5.71 18.49 -4.05
N SER A 115 -6.21 19.55 -3.40
CA SER A 115 -7.32 20.39 -3.87
C SER A 115 -6.86 21.74 -4.43
N GLY A 116 -5.55 21.96 -4.56
CA GLY A 116 -5.00 23.21 -5.07
C GLY A 116 -5.22 23.39 -6.58
N TYR A 117 -5.46 24.62 -7.01
CA TYR A 117 -5.47 24.97 -8.43
C TYR A 117 -4.05 25.21 -8.93
N TRP A 118 -3.56 24.30 -9.76
CA TRP A 118 -2.16 24.26 -10.15
C TRP A 118 -1.96 24.53 -11.63
N THR A 119 -0.91 25.28 -11.92
CA THR A 119 -0.23 25.27 -13.22
C THR A 119 1.00 24.39 -13.10
N ARG A 120 1.57 23.96 -14.22
CA ARG A 120 2.86 23.26 -14.24
C ARG A 120 3.94 24.00 -13.44
N SER A 121 4.06 25.32 -13.62
CA SER A 121 5.08 26.12 -12.94
C SER A 121 4.85 26.19 -11.42
N THR A 122 3.61 26.38 -10.98
CA THR A 122 3.30 26.56 -9.55
C THR A 122 3.40 25.27 -8.78
N LEU A 123 2.95 24.14 -9.34
CA LEU A 123 3.09 22.84 -8.69
C LEU A 123 4.53 22.31 -8.74
N GLN A 124 5.30 22.63 -9.79
CA GLN A 124 6.71 22.25 -9.83
C GLN A 124 7.48 22.94 -8.70
N SER A 125 7.24 24.24 -8.49
CA SER A 125 7.81 24.97 -7.36
C SER A 125 7.41 24.37 -6.01
N VAL A 126 6.17 23.87 -5.88
CA VAL A 126 5.71 23.17 -4.67
C VAL A 126 6.45 21.86 -4.45
N ILE A 127 6.53 21.00 -5.48
CA ILE A 127 7.27 19.73 -5.42
C ILE A 127 8.74 19.96 -5.05
N GLU A 128 9.41 20.89 -5.74
CA GLU A 128 10.81 21.21 -5.49
C GLU A 128 11.03 21.79 -4.08
N THR A 129 10.15 22.67 -3.61
CA THR A 129 10.22 23.24 -2.26
C THR A 129 10.05 22.16 -1.21
N HIS A 130 9.05 21.29 -1.36
CA HIS A 130 8.80 20.19 -0.44
C HIS A 130 10.01 19.25 -0.35
N ILE A 131 10.48 18.74 -1.50
CA ILE A 131 11.61 17.83 -1.59
C ILE A 131 12.87 18.45 -0.99
N ASN A 132 13.19 19.71 -1.34
CA ASN A 132 14.38 20.38 -0.84
C ASN A 132 14.38 20.57 0.69
N ASN A 133 13.22 20.89 1.28
CA ASN A 133 13.11 21.06 2.73
C ASN A 133 13.18 19.71 3.45
N VAL A 134 12.37 18.73 3.04
CA VAL A 134 12.31 17.41 3.69
C VAL A 134 13.64 16.67 3.55
N MET A 135 14.18 16.53 2.33
CA MET A 135 15.48 15.88 2.14
C MET A 135 16.63 16.72 2.70
N GLY A 136 16.50 18.04 2.72
CA GLY A 136 17.47 18.93 3.37
C GLY A 136 17.60 18.66 4.87
N HIS A 137 16.47 18.44 5.55
CA HIS A 137 16.43 18.10 6.99
C HIS A 137 17.05 16.72 7.26
N TYR A 138 16.75 15.72 6.43
CA TYR A 138 17.27 14.35 6.59
C TYR A 138 18.57 14.06 5.83
N LYS A 139 19.26 15.09 5.33
CA LYS A 139 20.44 14.95 4.48
C LYS A 139 21.53 14.10 5.13
N GLY A 140 22.03 13.10 4.40
CA GLY A 140 23.05 12.17 4.87
C GLY A 140 22.60 11.16 5.92
N GLN A 141 21.32 11.17 6.31
CA GLN A 141 20.75 10.18 7.24
C GLN A 141 20.05 9.02 6.50
N CYS A 142 19.50 9.30 5.32
CA CYS A 142 18.75 8.34 4.52
C CYS A 142 19.68 7.52 3.60
N TYR A 143 19.70 6.20 3.77
CA TYR A 143 20.33 5.29 2.82
C TYR A 143 19.56 5.29 1.49
N HIS A 144 18.24 5.12 1.59
CA HIS A 144 17.30 5.19 0.47
C HIS A 144 16.27 6.30 0.67
N TRP A 145 15.73 6.83 -0.42
CA TRP A 145 14.51 7.62 -0.46
C TRP A 145 13.52 7.01 -1.44
N ASP A 146 12.31 6.70 -0.98
CA ASP A 146 11.17 6.45 -1.86
C ASP A 146 10.69 7.81 -2.38
N VAL A 147 11.14 8.20 -3.58
CA VAL A 147 10.92 9.55 -4.13
C VAL A 147 9.51 9.67 -4.70
N VAL A 148 9.10 8.69 -5.50
CA VAL A 148 7.74 8.59 -6.03
C VAL A 148 7.17 7.25 -5.62
N ASN A 149 5.99 7.27 -5.01
CA ASN A 149 5.29 6.09 -4.53
C ASN A 149 4.01 5.86 -5.35
N GLU A 150 3.77 4.61 -5.76
CA GLU A 150 2.51 4.11 -6.34
C GLU A 150 1.94 4.95 -7.50
N ALA A 151 2.78 5.27 -8.48
CA ALA A 151 2.38 6.06 -9.64
C ALA A 151 1.60 5.26 -10.70
N VAL A 152 1.52 3.94 -10.53
CA VAL A 152 0.79 3.04 -11.42
C VAL A 152 -0.45 2.51 -10.71
N ASP A 153 -1.59 2.49 -11.39
CA ASP A 153 -2.83 1.90 -10.88
C ASP A 153 -2.85 0.37 -11.04
N ASP A 154 -3.88 -0.29 -10.51
CA ASP A 154 -3.96 -1.75 -10.51
C ASP A 154 -4.14 -2.36 -11.91
N ASN A 155 -4.60 -1.56 -12.87
CA ASN A 155 -4.79 -1.97 -14.26
C ASN A 155 -3.54 -1.73 -15.13
N GLY A 156 -2.47 -1.16 -14.54
CA GLY A 156 -1.26 -0.81 -15.26
C GLY A 156 -1.36 0.50 -16.04
N ASN A 157 -2.33 1.37 -15.74
CA ASN A 157 -2.35 2.75 -16.22
C ASN A 157 -1.58 3.67 -15.28
N TRP A 158 -1.33 4.91 -15.73
CA TRP A 158 -0.82 5.95 -14.84
C TRP A 158 -1.93 6.33 -13.87
N ARG A 159 -1.59 6.36 -12.58
CA ARG A 159 -2.54 6.67 -11.53
C ARG A 159 -2.97 8.13 -11.62
N ASP A 160 -4.28 8.35 -11.61
CA ASP A 160 -4.81 9.69 -11.48
C ASP A 160 -4.37 10.34 -10.16
N SER A 161 -3.76 11.51 -10.26
CA SER A 161 -3.26 12.30 -9.15
C SER A 161 -3.10 13.75 -9.59
N VAL A 162 -3.06 14.68 -8.64
CA VAL A 162 -2.81 16.10 -8.94
C VAL A 162 -1.50 16.30 -9.72
N PHE A 163 -0.49 15.46 -9.45
CA PHE A 163 0.78 15.45 -10.17
C PHE A 163 0.61 14.99 -11.62
N TYR A 164 -0.04 13.85 -11.83
CA TYR A 164 -0.25 13.31 -13.17
C TYR A 164 -1.17 14.19 -14.03
N ARG A 165 -2.26 14.72 -13.48
CA ARG A 165 -3.15 15.66 -14.18
C ARG A 165 -2.42 16.93 -14.64
N THR A 166 -1.50 17.44 -13.80
CA THR A 166 -0.76 18.66 -14.10
C THR A 166 0.41 18.42 -15.08
N PHE A 167 1.11 17.30 -14.94
CA PHE A 167 2.39 17.07 -15.62
C PHE A 167 2.42 15.96 -16.67
N GLY A 168 1.41 15.09 -16.70
CA GLY A 168 1.58 13.77 -17.32
C GLY A 168 2.67 13.00 -16.59
N THR A 169 3.59 12.37 -17.32
CA THR A 169 4.72 11.61 -16.74
C THR A 169 5.95 12.47 -16.41
N ASP A 170 5.93 13.77 -16.73
CA ASP A 170 7.09 14.65 -16.51
C ASP A 170 7.43 14.81 -15.02
N TYR A 171 6.45 14.65 -14.11
CA TYR A 171 6.69 14.83 -12.68
C TYR A 171 7.67 13.80 -12.11
N PHE A 172 7.82 12.63 -12.74
CA PHE A 172 8.84 11.65 -12.35
C PHE A 172 10.23 12.28 -12.43
N ALA A 173 10.58 12.82 -13.60
CA ALA A 173 11.89 13.42 -13.81
C ALA A 173 12.09 14.71 -13.00
N ILE A 174 11.01 15.46 -12.71
CA ILE A 174 11.04 16.63 -11.83
C ILE A 174 11.42 16.21 -10.40
N ALA A 175 10.66 15.26 -9.83
CA ALA A 175 10.85 14.82 -8.44
C ALA A 175 12.24 14.21 -8.22
N PHE A 176 12.68 13.33 -9.12
CA PHE A 176 13.98 12.67 -8.98
C PHE A 176 15.18 13.62 -9.18
N ARG A 177 15.08 14.63 -10.05
CA ARG A 177 16.13 15.66 -10.16
C ARG A 177 16.20 16.54 -8.91
N ALA A 178 15.04 16.96 -8.39
CA ALA A 178 14.96 17.71 -7.14
C ALA A 178 15.57 16.90 -5.98
N ALA A 179 15.23 15.61 -5.89
CA ALA A 179 15.74 14.73 -4.85
C ALA A 179 17.26 14.59 -4.90
N ARG A 180 17.83 14.32 -6.09
CA ARG A 180 19.28 14.23 -6.25
C ARG A 180 20.00 15.54 -5.93
N ALA A 181 19.40 16.68 -6.27
CA ALA A 181 19.99 17.99 -5.96
C ALA A 181 20.02 18.24 -4.44
N ALA A 182 18.98 17.83 -3.71
CA ALA A 182 18.89 17.98 -2.27
C ALA A 182 19.91 17.09 -1.52
N ASP A 183 19.98 15.81 -1.89
CA ASP A 183 20.95 14.86 -1.34
C ASP A 183 21.57 13.96 -2.43
N PRO A 184 22.82 14.27 -2.85
CA PRO A 184 23.53 13.45 -3.83
C PRO A 184 23.90 12.05 -3.35
N SER A 185 23.89 11.79 -2.03
CA SER A 185 24.37 10.53 -1.44
C SER A 185 23.30 9.46 -1.27
N ALA A 186 22.03 9.85 -1.13
CA ALA A 186 20.92 8.93 -0.97
C ALA A 186 20.63 8.16 -2.28
N LYS A 187 20.25 6.88 -2.18
CA LYS A 187 19.74 6.14 -3.33
C LYS A 187 18.27 6.47 -3.55
N LEU A 188 17.89 6.79 -4.78
CA LEU A 188 16.57 7.27 -5.14
C LEU A 188 15.73 6.15 -5.75
N TYR A 189 14.62 5.82 -5.09
CA TYR A 189 13.74 4.71 -5.42
C TYR A 189 12.40 5.17 -5.96
N TYR A 190 11.89 4.43 -6.96
CA TYR A 190 10.47 4.32 -7.23
C TYR A 190 9.91 3.14 -6.42
N ASN A 191 8.80 3.29 -5.68
CA ASN A 191 8.25 2.23 -4.83
C ASN A 191 6.79 1.95 -5.19
N ASP A 192 6.39 0.68 -5.28
CA ASP A 192 5.02 0.29 -5.64
C ASP A 192 4.68 -1.16 -5.23
N TYR A 193 3.39 -1.45 -5.10
CA TYR A 193 2.85 -2.79 -4.84
C TYR A 193 2.41 -3.53 -6.11
N ASN A 194 2.16 -4.83 -6.00
CA ASN A 194 1.69 -5.73 -7.04
C ASN A 194 2.65 -5.91 -8.24
N LEU A 195 3.86 -5.34 -8.17
CA LEU A 195 4.88 -5.55 -9.20
C LEU A 195 5.33 -7.02 -9.26
N GLU A 196 5.21 -7.73 -8.14
CA GLU A 196 5.58 -9.14 -7.92
C GLU A 196 4.84 -10.10 -8.86
N TYR A 197 3.64 -9.73 -9.33
CA TYR A 197 2.78 -10.56 -10.16
C TYR A 197 3.16 -10.61 -11.64
N ASN A 198 4.19 -9.85 -12.06
CA ASN A 198 4.70 -9.82 -13.43
C ASN A 198 3.63 -9.47 -14.50
N GLY A 199 2.70 -8.57 -14.16
CA GLY A 199 1.57 -8.20 -15.02
C GLY A 199 1.70 -6.82 -15.65
N ALA A 200 0.56 -6.27 -16.09
CA ALA A 200 0.49 -4.94 -16.72
C ALA A 200 1.07 -3.83 -15.83
N LYS A 201 0.83 -3.89 -14.51
CA LYS A 201 1.40 -2.96 -13.55
C LYS A 201 2.93 -3.03 -13.51
N THR A 202 3.50 -4.23 -13.54
CA THR A 202 4.95 -4.45 -13.63
C THR A 202 5.53 -3.86 -14.91
N ASP A 203 4.85 -4.05 -16.04
CA ASP A 203 5.28 -3.51 -17.33
C ASP A 203 5.28 -1.99 -17.34
N ARG A 204 4.27 -1.36 -16.73
CA ARG A 204 4.19 0.08 -16.59
C ARG A 204 5.23 0.65 -15.63
N ALA A 205 5.58 -0.05 -14.55
CA ALA A 205 6.69 0.35 -13.69
C ALA A 205 8.05 0.27 -14.40
N LEU A 206 8.27 -0.74 -15.26
CA LEU A 206 9.46 -0.80 -16.13
C LEU A 206 9.50 0.38 -17.12
N GLU A 207 8.35 0.76 -17.67
CA GLU A 207 8.21 1.96 -18.51
C GLU A 207 8.57 3.23 -17.73
N LEU A 208 8.10 3.37 -16.48
CA LEU A 208 8.44 4.50 -15.61
C LEU A 208 9.96 4.65 -15.42
N VAL A 209 10.67 3.55 -15.13
CA VAL A 209 12.14 3.59 -15.01
C VAL A 209 12.78 4.09 -16.32
N ARG A 210 12.30 3.61 -17.47
CA ARG A 210 12.79 4.07 -18.78
C ARG A 210 12.48 5.54 -19.03
N ILE A 211 11.30 6.03 -18.65
CA ILE A 211 10.93 7.45 -18.77
C ILE A 211 11.90 8.33 -17.97
N ILE A 212 12.17 7.98 -16.71
CA ILE A 212 13.11 8.73 -15.86
C ILE A 212 14.51 8.75 -16.48
N LYS A 213 15.01 7.58 -16.90
CA LYS A 213 16.34 7.46 -17.52
C LYS A 213 16.44 8.19 -18.86
N ASN A 214 15.41 8.11 -19.71
CA ASN A 214 15.36 8.80 -21.00
C ASN A 214 15.30 10.32 -20.84
N ALA A 215 14.69 10.80 -19.75
CA ALA A 215 14.75 12.22 -19.39
C ALA A 215 16.11 12.64 -18.81
N GLY A 216 17.06 11.71 -18.61
CA GLY A 216 18.35 11.99 -17.96
C GLY A 216 18.23 12.30 -16.47
N ALA A 217 17.12 11.91 -15.84
CA ALA A 217 16.94 12.04 -14.40
C ALA A 217 17.55 10.83 -13.66
N PRO A 218 18.06 11.03 -12.44
CA PRO A 218 18.69 9.96 -11.67
C PRO A 218 17.63 9.02 -11.08
N ILE A 219 17.84 7.72 -11.18
CA ILE A 219 17.08 6.69 -10.46
C ILE A 219 18.05 5.56 -10.15
N ASP A 220 18.08 5.14 -8.89
CA ASP A 220 19.03 4.12 -8.44
C ASP A 220 18.36 2.79 -8.15
N GLY A 221 17.06 2.78 -7.81
CA GLY A 221 16.38 1.56 -7.42
C GLY A 221 14.87 1.52 -7.66
N VAL A 222 14.32 0.31 -7.58
CA VAL A 222 12.87 0.05 -7.51
C VAL A 222 12.52 -0.78 -6.29
N GLY A 223 11.56 -0.29 -5.51
CA GLY A 223 11.02 -0.94 -4.32
C GLY A 223 9.79 -1.76 -4.67
N PHE A 224 9.78 -3.00 -4.19
CA PHE A 224 8.69 -3.95 -4.29
C PHE A 224 8.04 -4.03 -2.91
N GLN A 225 6.85 -3.45 -2.75
CA GLN A 225 6.20 -3.41 -1.43
C GLN A 225 6.01 -4.81 -0.87
N GLY A 226 5.51 -5.77 -1.65
CA GLY A 226 5.36 -7.15 -1.19
C GLY A 226 4.19 -7.37 -0.22
N HIS A 227 3.12 -6.59 -0.34
CA HIS A 227 1.83 -6.86 0.31
C HIS A 227 1.12 -8.04 -0.37
N LEU A 228 1.27 -9.23 0.20
CA LEU A 228 0.89 -10.50 -0.42
C LEU A 228 -0.20 -11.21 0.38
N ILE A 229 -0.71 -12.30 -0.20
CA ILE A 229 -1.77 -13.12 0.38
C ILE A 229 -1.25 -14.55 0.51
N VAL A 230 -1.41 -15.14 1.69
CA VAL A 230 -1.00 -16.53 1.95
C VAL A 230 -1.62 -17.47 0.91
N GLY A 231 -0.77 -18.23 0.22
CA GLY A 231 -1.18 -19.19 -0.81
C GLY A 231 -1.42 -18.61 -2.21
N SER A 232 -1.38 -17.28 -2.35
CA SER A 232 -1.46 -16.57 -3.63
C SER A 232 -0.16 -15.82 -3.97
N THR A 233 0.89 -16.04 -3.19
CA THR A 233 2.23 -15.47 -3.43
C THR A 233 2.87 -16.12 -4.65
N PRO A 234 3.41 -15.35 -5.62
CA PRO A 234 4.14 -15.91 -6.76
C PRO A 234 5.32 -16.78 -6.31
N SER A 235 5.67 -17.79 -7.10
CA SER A 235 6.80 -18.66 -6.78
C SER A 235 8.12 -17.89 -6.73
N ARG A 236 9.09 -18.38 -5.93
CA ARG A 236 10.45 -17.81 -5.85
C ARG A 236 11.08 -17.54 -7.22
N SER A 237 10.90 -18.46 -8.18
CA SER A 237 11.43 -18.31 -9.54
C SER A 237 10.76 -17.18 -10.32
N ASN A 238 9.45 -16.99 -10.15
CA ASN A 238 8.70 -15.92 -10.81
C ASN A 238 9.08 -14.56 -10.21
N LEU A 239 9.17 -14.49 -8.88
CA LEU A 239 9.65 -13.31 -8.17
C LEU A 239 11.06 -12.92 -8.64
N ALA A 240 12.00 -13.87 -8.65
CA ALA A 240 13.36 -13.63 -9.14
C ALA A 240 13.40 -13.20 -10.61
N THR A 241 12.51 -13.75 -11.44
CA THR A 241 12.36 -13.33 -12.85
C THR A 241 11.97 -11.87 -12.94
N VAL A 242 10.97 -11.42 -12.17
CA VAL A 242 10.54 -10.02 -12.16
C VAL A 242 11.64 -9.10 -11.69
N LEU A 243 12.29 -9.41 -10.56
CA LEU A 243 13.39 -8.60 -10.01
C LEU A 243 14.50 -8.39 -11.06
N ARG A 244 14.87 -9.44 -11.81
CA ARG A 244 15.85 -9.35 -12.91
C ARG A 244 15.44 -8.44 -14.06
N ARG A 245 14.13 -8.26 -14.32
CA ARG A 245 13.66 -7.31 -15.34
C ARG A 245 14.08 -5.89 -15.01
N PHE A 246 14.06 -5.53 -13.73
CA PHE A 246 14.45 -4.21 -13.24
C PHE A 246 15.97 -4.08 -13.11
N THR A 247 16.67 -5.08 -12.58
CA THR A 247 18.14 -5.02 -12.51
C THR A 247 18.79 -5.00 -13.89
N ALA A 248 18.16 -5.57 -14.92
CA ALA A 248 18.56 -5.42 -16.32
C ALA A 248 18.47 -3.97 -16.85
N LEU A 249 17.72 -3.09 -16.20
CA LEU A 249 17.72 -1.65 -16.46
C LEU A 249 18.83 -0.91 -15.69
N GLY A 250 19.70 -1.62 -14.96
CA GLY A 250 20.81 -1.04 -14.21
C GLY A 250 20.39 -0.28 -12.95
N VAL A 251 19.27 -0.66 -12.35
CA VAL A 251 18.81 -0.17 -11.04
C VAL A 251 18.86 -1.31 -10.01
N GLU A 252 19.10 -0.98 -8.75
CA GLU A 252 18.95 -1.90 -7.62
C GLU A 252 17.46 -2.25 -7.42
N VAL A 253 17.18 -3.34 -6.72
CA VAL A 253 15.83 -3.68 -6.26
C VAL A 253 15.86 -4.01 -4.78
N ALA A 254 14.74 -3.80 -4.10
CA ALA A 254 14.57 -4.20 -2.70
C ALA A 254 13.12 -4.54 -2.44
N TYR A 255 12.88 -5.45 -1.49
CA TYR A 255 11.55 -5.58 -0.91
C TYR A 255 11.39 -4.59 0.24
N THR A 256 10.31 -3.82 0.23
CA THR A 256 10.21 -2.57 1.01
C THR A 256 9.12 -2.58 2.08
N GLU A 257 8.09 -3.41 1.95
CA GLU A 257 6.90 -3.37 2.82
C GLU A 257 6.26 -4.77 3.01
N ILE A 258 7.08 -5.82 3.15
CA ILE A 258 6.52 -7.20 3.12
C ILE A 258 5.57 -7.43 4.29
N ASP A 259 4.35 -7.82 3.94
CA ASP A 259 3.42 -8.54 4.81
C ASP A 259 2.68 -9.59 3.97
N ILE A 260 2.37 -10.75 4.56
CA ILE A 260 1.70 -11.84 3.83
C ILE A 260 0.48 -12.26 4.63
N ARG A 261 -0.66 -11.61 4.37
CA ARG A 261 -1.85 -11.74 5.21
C ARG A 261 -2.58 -13.07 5.01
N HIS A 262 -3.13 -13.59 6.10
CA HIS A 262 -4.21 -14.57 6.01
C HIS A 262 -5.50 -13.85 5.65
N SER A 263 -6.22 -14.33 4.64
CA SER A 263 -7.51 -13.72 4.21
C SER A 263 -8.65 -13.92 5.21
N SER A 264 -8.50 -14.83 6.17
CA SER A 264 -9.48 -15.12 7.20
C SER A 264 -8.79 -15.58 8.48
N LEU A 265 -9.25 -15.08 9.62
CA LEU A 265 -8.77 -15.47 10.95
C LEU A 265 -9.84 -16.29 11.72
N PRO A 266 -9.43 -17.20 12.63
CA PRO A 266 -8.04 -17.57 12.93
C PRO A 266 -7.41 -18.42 11.81
N ALA A 267 -6.10 -18.25 11.59
CA ALA A 267 -5.36 -19.04 10.61
C ALA A 267 -5.25 -20.52 11.05
N SER A 268 -5.38 -21.45 10.10
CA SER A 268 -5.10 -22.86 10.36
C SER A 268 -3.60 -23.11 10.49
N SER A 269 -3.20 -24.21 11.15
CA SER A 269 -1.79 -24.60 11.24
C SER A 269 -1.14 -24.79 9.86
N SER A 270 -1.89 -25.26 8.86
CA SER A 270 -1.39 -25.39 7.48
C SER A 270 -1.23 -24.04 6.79
N ALA A 271 -2.12 -23.08 7.06
CA ALA A 271 -1.98 -21.73 6.56
C ALA A 271 -0.73 -21.05 7.15
N LEU A 272 -0.46 -21.20 8.45
CA LEU A 272 0.75 -20.66 9.10
C LEU A 272 2.04 -21.21 8.49
N VAL A 273 2.07 -22.50 8.13
CA VAL A 273 3.21 -23.09 7.39
C VAL A 273 3.31 -22.50 5.98
N THR A 274 2.19 -22.32 5.29
CA THR A 274 2.14 -21.72 3.95
C THR A 274 2.67 -20.29 3.98
N GLN A 275 2.27 -19.49 4.97
CA GLN A 275 2.81 -18.14 5.19
C GLN A 275 4.34 -18.17 5.33
N GLY A 276 4.88 -19.10 6.12
CA GLY A 276 6.32 -19.22 6.26
C GLY A 276 7.05 -19.59 4.96
N ASN A 277 6.45 -20.46 4.14
CA ASN A 277 6.99 -20.78 2.81
C ASN A 277 6.93 -19.58 1.87
N ASP A 278 5.86 -18.79 1.91
CA ASP A 278 5.70 -17.59 1.10
C ASP A 278 6.76 -16.54 1.46
N TYR A 279 6.98 -16.28 2.75
CA TYR A 279 8.07 -15.40 3.21
C TYR A 279 9.45 -15.91 2.76
N ALA A 280 9.72 -17.21 2.88
CA ALA A 280 10.98 -17.79 2.43
C ALA A 280 11.16 -17.70 0.91
N ASN A 281 10.08 -17.78 0.12
CA ASN A 281 10.11 -17.59 -1.33
C ASN A 281 10.46 -16.14 -1.70
N VAL A 282 9.85 -15.16 -1.02
CA VAL A 282 10.13 -13.74 -1.24
C VAL A 282 11.58 -13.42 -0.90
N VAL A 283 12.03 -13.74 0.32
CA VAL A 283 13.42 -13.52 0.75
C VAL A 283 14.40 -14.29 -0.13
N GLY A 284 14.10 -15.55 -0.41
CA GLY A 284 14.91 -16.40 -1.27
C GLY A 284 15.08 -15.86 -2.68
N SER A 285 14.05 -15.20 -3.24
CA SER A 285 14.13 -14.61 -4.58
C SER A 285 15.08 -13.42 -4.64
N CYS A 286 15.15 -12.61 -3.57
CA CYS A 286 16.14 -11.53 -3.46
C CYS A 286 17.57 -12.10 -3.43
N LEU A 287 17.79 -13.18 -2.69
CA LEU A 287 19.09 -13.88 -2.64
C LEU A 287 19.52 -14.54 -3.97
N ASP A 288 18.61 -14.68 -4.94
CA ASP A 288 18.86 -15.25 -6.26
C ASP A 288 19.15 -14.19 -7.34
N VAL A 289 19.07 -12.91 -6.99
CA VAL A 289 19.17 -11.80 -7.94
C VAL A 289 20.24 -10.83 -7.48
N GLU A 290 21.34 -10.80 -8.23
CA GLU A 290 22.34 -9.76 -8.11
C GLU A 290 21.71 -8.38 -8.37
N GLY A 291 21.92 -7.44 -7.45
CA GLY A 291 21.24 -6.15 -7.42
C GLY A 291 19.99 -6.09 -6.53
N CYS A 292 19.55 -7.20 -5.94
CA CYS A 292 18.57 -7.15 -4.85
C CYS A 292 19.29 -6.91 -3.51
N VAL A 293 19.12 -5.73 -2.91
CA VAL A 293 19.99 -5.26 -1.83
C VAL A 293 19.45 -5.51 -0.43
N GLY A 294 18.15 -5.69 -0.25
CA GLY A 294 17.61 -5.84 1.10
C GLY A 294 16.12 -6.14 1.18
N ILE A 295 15.71 -6.47 2.40
CA ILE A 295 14.36 -6.88 2.77
C ILE A 295 13.84 -6.00 3.89
N THR A 296 12.60 -5.54 3.78
CA THR A 296 11.91 -4.79 4.83
C THR A 296 10.52 -5.39 5.03
N VAL A 297 10.14 -5.71 6.27
CA VAL A 297 8.76 -6.12 6.62
C VAL A 297 7.93 -4.92 7.09
N TRP A 298 6.66 -4.80 6.71
CA TRP A 298 5.82 -3.64 7.05
C TRP A 298 5.22 -3.75 8.46
N GLY A 299 6.11 -3.56 9.43
CA GLY A 299 5.92 -3.89 10.84
C GLY A 299 6.41 -5.32 11.09
N PHE A 300 6.90 -5.61 12.29
CA PHE A 300 7.37 -6.96 12.62
C PHE A 300 6.36 -7.78 13.42
N THR A 301 5.40 -7.16 14.10
CA THR A 301 4.43 -7.82 14.99
C THR A 301 2.97 -7.57 14.59
N ASP A 302 2.18 -8.64 14.58
CA ASP A 302 0.74 -8.59 14.29
C ASP A 302 -0.03 -7.61 15.20
N LYS A 303 0.50 -7.30 16.39
CA LYS A 303 -0.10 -6.35 17.34
C LYS A 303 -0.38 -4.96 16.75
N TYR A 304 0.48 -4.51 15.84
CA TYR A 304 0.46 -3.16 15.27
C TYR A 304 0.33 -3.18 13.75
N SER A 305 -0.10 -4.30 13.16
CA SER A 305 -0.25 -4.40 11.71
C SER A 305 -1.40 -3.52 11.22
N TRP A 306 -1.18 -2.81 10.12
CA TRP A 306 -2.22 -2.06 9.40
C TRP A 306 -3.29 -2.96 8.73
N VAL A 307 -2.95 -4.24 8.49
CA VAL A 307 -3.75 -5.18 7.69
C VAL A 307 -5.20 -5.32 8.21
N PRO A 308 -5.46 -5.57 9.50
CA PRO A 308 -6.83 -5.77 9.98
C PRO A 308 -7.72 -4.53 9.82
N SER A 309 -7.13 -3.33 9.85
CA SER A 309 -7.86 -2.07 9.67
C SER A 309 -8.17 -1.73 8.21
N THR A 310 -7.52 -2.44 7.28
CA THR A 310 -7.62 -2.22 5.82
C THR A 310 -8.38 -3.35 5.14
N PHE A 311 -8.18 -4.59 5.59
CA PHE A 311 -8.77 -5.80 5.02
C PHE A 311 -9.57 -6.53 6.10
N ASN A 312 -10.89 -6.29 6.14
CA ASN A 312 -11.76 -6.89 7.16
C ASN A 312 -11.65 -8.42 7.18
N GLY A 313 -11.51 -9.00 8.37
CA GLY A 313 -11.35 -10.44 8.59
C GLY A 313 -9.96 -10.99 8.26
N ALA A 314 -9.07 -10.20 7.66
CA ALA A 314 -7.70 -10.59 7.35
C ALA A 314 -6.73 -10.06 8.42
N GLY A 315 -5.58 -10.73 8.54
CA GLY A 315 -4.55 -10.33 9.51
C GLY A 315 -3.47 -11.39 9.67
N ASP A 316 -2.90 -11.44 10.88
CA ASP A 316 -1.75 -12.27 11.24
C ASP A 316 -0.67 -12.30 10.15
N ALA A 317 -0.34 -11.14 9.57
CA ALA A 317 0.43 -11.04 8.33
C ALA A 317 1.95 -11.03 8.53
N LEU A 318 2.43 -10.83 9.76
CA LEU A 318 3.82 -10.48 10.07
C LEU A 318 4.61 -11.65 10.66
N ILE A 319 5.90 -11.43 10.94
CA ILE A 319 6.83 -12.47 11.40
C ILE A 319 6.79 -12.71 12.93
N TYR A 320 6.18 -11.81 13.70
CA TYR A 320 5.89 -11.97 15.13
C TYR A 320 4.39 -11.90 15.38
N ASP A 321 3.91 -12.67 16.35
CA ASP A 321 2.50 -12.61 16.78
C ASP A 321 2.22 -11.35 17.62
N SER A 322 0.97 -11.20 18.05
CA SER A 322 0.52 -10.07 18.87
C SER A 322 1.10 -10.04 20.30
N ASN A 323 1.72 -11.13 20.74
CA ASN A 323 2.41 -11.27 22.03
C ASN A 323 3.94 -11.19 21.88
N PHE A 324 4.44 -10.78 20.71
CA PHE A 324 5.87 -10.69 20.39
C PHE A 324 6.61 -12.03 20.36
N ASN A 325 5.91 -13.15 20.15
CA ASN A 325 6.56 -14.42 19.86
C ASN A 325 6.86 -14.54 18.37
N LYS A 326 8.01 -15.13 18.04
CA LYS A 326 8.38 -15.44 16.66
C LYS A 326 7.42 -16.49 16.08
N LYS A 327 6.85 -16.20 14.90
CA LYS A 327 5.94 -17.11 14.17
C LYS A 327 6.73 -18.08 13.29
N PRO A 328 6.10 -19.14 12.75
CA PRO A 328 6.72 -19.99 11.73
C PRO A 328 7.33 -19.22 10.56
N ALA A 329 6.74 -18.08 10.18
CA ALA A 329 7.28 -17.18 9.17
C ALA A 329 8.68 -16.66 9.51
N TRP A 330 8.92 -16.25 10.75
CA TRP A 330 10.26 -15.85 11.22
C TRP A 330 11.28 -16.98 11.04
N THR A 331 10.91 -18.19 11.47
CA THR A 331 11.77 -19.37 11.40
C THR A 331 12.13 -19.72 9.96
N SER A 332 11.17 -19.63 9.03
CA SER A 332 11.41 -19.88 7.61
C SER A 332 12.35 -18.85 6.99
N VAL A 333 12.20 -17.56 7.33
CA VAL A 333 13.12 -16.49 6.90
C VAL A 333 14.53 -16.72 7.45
N SER A 334 14.66 -16.98 8.74
CA SER A 334 15.95 -17.28 9.38
C SER A 334 16.64 -18.47 8.69
N SER A 335 15.88 -19.54 8.39
CA SER A 335 16.42 -20.75 7.76
C SER A 335 16.94 -20.50 6.35
N VAL A 336 16.20 -19.75 5.51
CA VAL A 336 16.65 -19.47 4.12
C VAL A 336 17.89 -18.57 4.10
N LEU A 337 17.96 -17.59 5.00
CA LEU A 337 19.15 -16.73 5.14
C LEU A 337 20.36 -17.51 5.63
N ALA A 338 20.20 -18.34 6.67
CA ALA A 338 21.29 -19.18 7.20
C ALA A 338 21.82 -20.20 6.19
N ALA A 339 20.93 -20.81 5.39
CA ALA A 339 21.33 -21.72 4.32
C ALA A 339 22.19 -21.02 3.27
N LYS A 340 21.77 -19.83 2.82
CA LYS A 340 22.55 -19.03 1.87
C LYS A 340 23.90 -18.60 2.46
N ALA A 341 23.92 -18.12 3.71
CA ALA A 341 25.13 -17.66 4.39
C ALA A 341 26.20 -18.75 4.58
N THR A 342 25.77 -20.01 4.74
CA THR A 342 26.70 -21.14 4.96
C THR A 342 27.10 -21.87 3.67
N GLY A 343 26.55 -21.48 2.51
CA GLY A 343 26.77 -22.17 1.25
C GLY A 343 26.16 -23.58 1.17
N ASN A 344 25.38 -23.98 2.18
CA ASN A 344 24.70 -25.27 2.23
C ASN A 344 23.25 -25.10 1.71
N PRO A 345 22.85 -25.83 0.65
CA PRO A 345 21.44 -25.92 0.28
C PRO A 345 20.62 -26.48 1.46
N LEU A 346 19.41 -25.96 1.69
CA LEU A 346 18.49 -26.55 2.66
C LEU A 346 18.30 -28.04 2.35
N PRO A 347 18.33 -28.95 3.35
CA PRO A 347 17.91 -30.32 3.14
C PRO A 347 16.44 -30.30 2.71
N VAL A 348 16.16 -30.71 1.49
CA VAL A 348 14.79 -31.04 1.06
C VAL A 348 14.41 -32.32 1.78
N THR A 349 13.91 -32.21 3.02
CA THR A 349 13.22 -33.34 3.64
C THR A 349 11.86 -33.48 2.97
N SER A 350 11.80 -34.36 1.97
CA SER A 350 10.57 -35.05 1.63
C SER A 350 10.13 -35.84 2.85
N THR A 351 9.23 -35.28 3.65
CA THR A 351 8.63 -35.99 4.77
C THR A 351 7.68 -37.05 4.18
N THR A 352 8.19 -38.26 3.99
CA THR A 352 7.34 -39.46 3.98
C THR A 352 6.63 -39.52 5.33
N PHE A 353 5.31 -39.31 5.30
CA PHE A 353 4.45 -39.41 6.46
C PHE A 353 4.53 -40.83 7.05
N ALA A 354 4.99 -40.94 8.30
CA ALA A 354 4.77 -42.14 9.09
C ALA A 354 3.28 -42.20 9.47
N THR A 355 2.62 -43.28 9.09
CA THR A 355 1.23 -43.59 9.44
C THR A 355 1.08 -43.65 10.96
N VAL A 356 0.29 -42.74 11.54
CA VAL A 356 -0.12 -42.82 12.94
C VAL A 356 -1.20 -43.89 13.06
N THR A 357 -0.85 -45.01 13.69
CA THR A 357 -1.79 -46.05 14.09
C THR A 357 -2.67 -45.53 15.21
N THR A 358 -3.89 -45.12 14.90
CA THR A 358 -4.93 -44.82 15.89
C THR A 358 -5.50 -46.13 16.45
N THR A 359 -5.25 -46.41 17.72
CA THR A 359 -5.99 -47.43 18.49
C THR A 359 -7.43 -46.98 18.71
N SER A 360 -8.35 -47.58 17.94
CA SER A 360 -9.80 -47.42 18.09
C SER A 360 -10.34 -48.39 19.15
N VAL A 361 -11.03 -47.85 20.16
CA VAL A 361 -11.82 -48.61 21.13
C VAL A 361 -13.18 -48.93 20.50
N ARG A 362 -13.49 -50.23 20.42
CA ARG A 362 -14.70 -50.82 19.85
C ARG A 362 -15.88 -50.78 20.84
N PRO A 363 -17.06 -50.29 20.45
CA PRO A 363 -18.34 -50.79 20.95
C PRO A 363 -18.85 -51.92 20.06
N THR A 364 -19.43 -52.93 20.69
CA THR A 364 -19.92 -54.15 20.08
C THR A 364 -21.42 -54.00 19.80
N THR A 365 -21.86 -54.22 18.56
CA THR A 365 -23.12 -54.93 18.25
C THR A 365 -23.22 -55.28 16.77
N THR A 366 -24.02 -56.30 16.53
CA THR A 366 -24.03 -57.32 15.49
C THR A 366 -24.85 -57.00 14.23
N SER A 367 -24.42 -57.66 13.13
CA SER A 367 -25.24 -58.29 12.07
C SER A 367 -25.56 -57.50 10.79
N ALA A 368 -24.89 -57.91 9.70
CA ALA A 368 -25.44 -58.57 8.49
C ALA A 368 -24.73 -58.09 7.20
N ALA A 369 -24.10 -59.04 6.51
CA ALA A 369 -23.52 -58.94 5.16
C ALA A 369 -24.66 -59.03 4.08
N PRO A 370 -24.46 -58.85 2.75
CA PRO A 370 -23.24 -59.27 2.02
C PRO A 370 -22.83 -58.57 0.69
N THR A 371 -21.63 -59.00 0.25
CA THR A 371 -21.18 -59.34 -1.13
C THR A 371 -20.68 -58.30 -2.16
N THR A 372 -19.37 -58.47 -2.48
CA THR A 372 -18.70 -58.54 -3.81
C THR A 372 -18.56 -57.24 -4.65
N THR A 373 -17.44 -56.91 -5.31
CA THR A 373 -16.43 -57.72 -6.00
C THR A 373 -15.12 -56.91 -6.24
N ALA A 374 -14.00 -57.63 -6.36
CA ALA A 374 -12.61 -57.15 -6.55
C ALA A 374 -12.31 -56.58 -7.96
N ALA A 375 -11.53 -55.49 -8.09
CA ALA A 375 -10.08 -55.40 -8.48
C ALA A 375 -9.80 -55.51 -10.01
N PRO A 376 -8.62 -55.12 -10.58
CA PRO A 376 -7.39 -54.56 -10.02
C PRO A 376 -6.80 -53.36 -10.84
N ALA A 377 -5.50 -53.11 -10.65
CA ALA A 377 -4.73 -51.86 -10.71
C ALA A 377 -3.80 -51.67 -11.95
N GLN A 378 -3.50 -50.38 -12.27
CA GLN A 378 -2.22 -49.75 -12.73
C GLN A 378 -1.64 -50.14 -14.13
N PRO A 379 -0.69 -49.39 -14.78
CA PRO A 379 0.22 -48.33 -14.26
C PRO A 379 0.46 -47.06 -15.14
N GLU A 380 1.36 -46.19 -14.65
CA GLU A 380 1.90 -44.89 -15.14
C GLU A 380 2.48 -44.82 -16.57
N GLN A 381 2.53 -43.60 -17.13
CA GLN A 381 3.74 -43.07 -17.82
C GLN A 381 3.75 -41.54 -18.04
N THR A 382 4.95 -40.96 -17.93
CA THR A 382 5.40 -39.57 -18.14
C THR A 382 5.57 -39.21 -19.63
N ARG A 383 5.31 -37.93 -20.03
CA ARG A 383 5.81 -37.35 -21.30
C ARG A 383 6.10 -35.84 -21.23
N TRP A 384 7.22 -35.46 -21.82
CA TRP A 384 7.67 -34.10 -22.13
C TRP A 384 7.09 -33.58 -23.47
N GLY A 385 6.81 -32.27 -23.53
CA GLY A 385 6.98 -31.39 -24.69
C GLY A 385 5.92 -31.38 -25.81
N GLN A 386 5.21 -30.25 -25.99
CA GLN A 386 5.12 -29.52 -27.26
C GLN A 386 4.25 -28.26 -27.15
N CYS A 387 4.76 -27.14 -27.66
CA CYS A 387 4.01 -25.93 -27.96
C CYS A 387 3.12 -26.16 -29.20
N GLY A 388 1.87 -25.70 -29.13
CA GLY A 388 0.90 -25.78 -30.24
C GLY A 388 -0.16 -26.87 -30.01
N GLY A 389 -1.10 -26.60 -29.10
CA GLY A 389 -2.25 -27.47 -28.86
C GLY A 389 -3.24 -27.49 -30.04
N ILE A 390 -4.13 -28.49 -30.01
CA ILE A 390 -5.20 -28.72 -30.99
C ILE A 390 -6.07 -27.44 -31.10
N GLY A 391 -6.08 -26.81 -32.28
CA GLY A 391 -6.89 -25.61 -32.57
C GLY A 391 -6.12 -24.32 -32.92
N TRP A 392 -4.80 -24.37 -33.10
CA TRP A 392 -3.99 -23.20 -33.46
C TRP A 392 -3.93 -22.96 -35.00
N THR A 393 -4.26 -21.74 -35.46
CA THR A 393 -4.32 -21.36 -36.89
C THR A 393 -3.54 -20.08 -37.25
N GLY A 394 -2.49 -19.74 -36.49
CA GLY A 394 -1.60 -18.61 -36.81
C GLY A 394 -0.38 -19.03 -37.67
N PRO A 395 0.27 -18.11 -38.41
CA PRO A 395 1.50 -18.44 -39.13
C PRO A 395 2.74 -18.36 -38.22
N THR A 396 3.51 -19.45 -38.19
CA THR A 396 4.89 -19.51 -37.71
C THR A 396 5.83 -19.05 -38.82
N SER A 397 6.70 -18.08 -38.55
CA SER A 397 7.85 -17.81 -39.42
C SER A 397 9.04 -17.37 -38.59
N ALA A 398 10.13 -18.12 -38.73
CA ALA A 398 11.42 -17.91 -38.09
C ALA A 398 12.32 -16.99 -38.93
N CYS A 399 13.19 -16.27 -38.22
CA CYS A 399 14.50 -15.72 -38.58
C CYS A 399 14.82 -15.38 -40.04
N PHE A 400 15.14 -14.10 -40.27
CA PHE A 400 16.26 -13.73 -41.14
C PHE A 400 17.09 -12.59 -40.53
N SER A 401 18.38 -12.84 -40.43
CA SER A 401 19.48 -11.92 -40.17
C SER A 401 19.78 -11.08 -41.40
N ILE A 402 19.94 -9.76 -41.24
CA ILE A 402 20.60 -8.90 -42.22
C ILE A 402 21.60 -8.00 -41.47
N ASP A 403 22.87 -8.26 -41.74
CA ASP A 403 23.99 -7.34 -41.56
C ASP A 403 23.85 -6.16 -42.52
N LEU A 404 24.12 -4.94 -42.06
CA LEU A 404 24.51 -3.85 -42.94
C LEU A 404 25.52 -2.91 -42.25
N THR A 405 26.79 -3.12 -42.55
CA THR A 405 27.86 -2.12 -42.45
C THR A 405 27.76 -1.09 -43.57
N MET A 406 27.83 0.20 -43.22
CA MET A 406 28.40 1.34 -43.97
C MET A 406 28.15 2.61 -43.14
N SER A 407 28.90 3.71 -43.14
CA SER A 407 30.27 4.08 -43.49
C SER A 407 30.44 5.54 -43.05
N ARG A 408 31.67 5.98 -42.79
CA ARG A 408 32.01 7.36 -42.34
C ARG A 408 31.78 8.44 -43.40
N ARG A 409 31.43 9.67 -42.96
CA ARG A 409 32.04 11.00 -43.27
C ARG A 409 31.19 12.12 -42.60
N LEU A 410 31.72 12.84 -41.61
CA LEU A 410 32.44 14.14 -41.68
C LEU A 410 31.60 15.34 -42.15
N LEU A 411 31.36 16.31 -41.24
CA LEU A 411 31.66 17.76 -41.34
C LEU A 411 31.13 18.46 -40.05
N ALA A 412 32.02 18.95 -39.17
CA ALA A 412 32.41 20.36 -38.97
C ALA A 412 31.39 21.17 -38.12
N LYS A 413 31.68 21.44 -36.84
CA LYS A 413 32.38 22.63 -36.27
C LYS A 413 31.59 23.95 -36.36
N THR A 414 31.03 24.36 -35.22
CA THR A 414 30.86 25.77 -34.77
C THR A 414 30.59 25.71 -33.25
N ALA A 415 31.60 25.92 -32.41
CA ALA A 415 32.09 27.20 -31.87
C ALA A 415 31.17 27.80 -30.79
N LEU A 416 31.70 27.80 -29.57
CA LEU A 416 31.20 28.41 -28.34
C LEU A 416 31.03 29.94 -28.45
N GLN A 417 30.02 30.47 -27.76
CA GLN A 417 30.16 31.71 -26.96
C GLN A 417 29.29 31.65 -25.69
N PRO A 418 29.76 32.17 -24.53
CA PRO A 418 29.05 32.12 -23.26
C PRO A 418 28.18 33.37 -23.07
N PHE A 419 26.93 33.18 -22.61
CA PHE A 419 26.11 34.28 -22.12
C PHE A 419 26.43 34.57 -20.65
N ARG A 420 26.71 35.85 -20.40
CA ARG A 420 27.11 36.44 -19.13
C ARG A 420 26.00 36.34 -18.08
N ALA A 421 26.40 35.96 -16.87
CA ALA A 421 25.63 36.13 -15.65
C ALA A 421 25.37 37.61 -15.37
N PHE A 422 24.11 37.96 -15.15
CA PHE A 422 23.72 39.21 -14.50
C PHE A 422 23.61 38.96 -13.00
N LEU A 423 24.55 39.54 -12.25
CA LEU A 423 24.48 39.70 -10.80
C LEU A 423 23.49 40.83 -10.49
N ALA A 424 22.47 40.55 -9.69
CA ALA A 424 21.67 41.56 -8.99
C ALA A 424 21.95 41.44 -7.46
N PRO A 425 21.95 42.55 -6.73
CA PRO A 425 22.66 42.66 -5.45
C PRO A 425 21.85 42.10 -4.27
N ALA A 426 22.60 41.56 -3.30
CA ALA A 426 22.12 41.16 -2.00
C ALA A 426 21.55 42.37 -1.22
N VAL A 427 20.30 42.24 -0.79
CA VAL A 427 19.70 43.14 0.20
C VAL A 427 20.18 42.68 1.59
N ARG A 428 20.98 43.53 2.23
CA ARG A 428 21.24 43.48 3.68
C ARG A 428 19.95 43.85 4.40
N TYR A 429 19.45 42.98 5.28
CA TYR A 429 18.58 43.40 6.38
C TYR A 429 19.32 43.29 7.70
N GLN A 430 19.24 44.39 8.45
CA GLN A 430 19.86 44.61 9.75
C GLN A 430 19.23 43.74 10.83
N THR A 431 20.09 43.40 11.78
CA THR A 431 19.83 42.89 13.12
C THR A 431 19.00 43.86 13.97
N THR A 432 17.94 43.33 14.61
CA THR A 432 17.28 43.74 15.88
C THR A 432 16.11 42.74 16.04
N GLU A 433 15.74 42.13 17.14
CA GLU A 433 15.95 42.29 18.58
C GLU A 433 15.53 40.96 19.24
N THR A 434 16.16 40.60 20.36
CA THR A 434 15.77 39.47 21.21
C THR A 434 14.45 39.75 21.94
N PHE A 435 13.35 39.12 21.53
CA PHE A 435 12.12 39.06 22.32
C PHE A 435 12.09 37.77 23.13
N LYS A 436 12.35 37.87 24.44
CA LYS A 436 12.05 36.81 25.41
C LYS A 436 10.55 36.82 25.68
N GLY A 437 9.81 35.99 24.96
CA GLY A 437 8.43 35.66 25.26
C GLY A 437 8.23 34.16 25.19
N THR A 438 7.98 33.51 26.32
CA THR A 438 7.51 32.12 26.37
C THR A 438 6.11 32.04 25.76
N ALA A 439 6.03 31.89 24.43
CA ALA A 439 4.81 31.52 23.75
C ALA A 439 4.64 29.99 23.84
N ARG A 440 3.52 29.54 24.41
CA ARG A 440 3.08 28.15 24.25
C ARG A 440 2.91 27.85 22.76
N ILE A 441 3.58 26.81 22.29
CA ILE A 441 3.50 26.31 20.92
C ILE A 441 2.07 25.79 20.68
N PRO A 442 1.36 26.19 19.60
CA PRO A 442 0.10 25.58 19.24
C PRO A 442 0.36 24.16 18.72
N THR A 443 -0.27 23.17 19.33
CA THR A 443 -0.38 21.80 18.82
C THR A 443 -0.93 21.82 17.39
N ALA A 444 -0.33 21.05 16.48
CA ALA A 444 -0.90 20.82 15.15
C ALA A 444 -2.35 20.30 15.30
N VAL A 445 -3.30 20.97 14.66
CA VAL A 445 -4.72 20.66 14.82
C VAL A 445 -5.01 19.34 14.11
N ALA A 446 -5.37 18.32 14.89
CA ALA A 446 -5.86 17.04 14.38
C ALA A 446 -7.07 17.26 13.43
N THR A 447 -7.17 16.51 12.33
CA THR A 447 -8.31 16.67 11.42
C THR A 447 -9.51 15.98 12.04
N ARG A 448 -10.59 16.71 12.26
CA ARG A 448 -11.76 16.13 12.92
C ARG A 448 -12.57 15.30 11.94
N VAL A 449 -13.18 14.21 12.38
CA VAL A 449 -14.10 13.43 11.52
C VAL A 449 -15.25 14.31 11.03
N SER A 450 -15.70 15.25 11.86
CA SER A 450 -16.69 16.25 11.45
C SER A 450 -16.23 17.13 10.29
N ASP A 451 -14.94 17.41 10.16
CA ASP A 451 -14.41 18.26 9.09
C ASP A 451 -14.34 17.49 7.76
N SER A 452 -14.01 16.19 7.79
CA SER A 452 -14.04 15.34 6.59
C SER A 452 -15.46 15.15 6.06
N ILE A 453 -16.45 14.92 6.92
CA ILE A 453 -17.85 14.75 6.53
C ILE A 453 -18.43 16.06 5.96
N LYS A 454 -18.20 17.18 6.66
CA LYS A 454 -18.63 18.51 6.17
C LYS A 454 -18.02 18.88 4.81
N ARG A 455 -16.80 18.44 4.53
CA ARG A 455 -16.18 18.65 3.21
C ARG A 455 -16.97 17.90 2.13
N ASP A 456 -17.26 16.62 2.32
CA ASP A 456 -18.06 15.83 1.39
C ASP A 456 -19.45 16.47 1.16
N HIS A 457 -20.10 16.99 2.22
CA HIS A 457 -21.40 17.69 2.09
C HIS A 457 -21.35 18.90 1.17
N ARG A 458 -20.29 19.73 1.29
CA ARG A 458 -20.11 20.91 0.44
C ARG A 458 -19.84 20.51 -1.01
N GLU A 459 -19.11 19.43 -1.24
CA GLU A 459 -18.90 18.88 -2.58
C GLU A 459 -20.20 18.35 -3.19
N LEU A 460 -21.00 17.58 -2.44
CA LEU A 460 -22.30 17.08 -2.87
C LEU A 460 -23.26 18.23 -3.24
N GLU A 461 -23.30 19.30 -2.45
CA GLU A 461 -24.07 20.51 -2.75
C GLU A 461 -23.57 21.18 -4.04
N GLN A 462 -22.26 21.26 -4.23
CA GLN A 462 -21.68 21.79 -5.46
C GLN A 462 -22.09 20.96 -6.67
N TYR A 463 -22.02 19.63 -6.60
CA TYR A 463 -22.39 18.74 -7.70
C TYR A 463 -23.88 18.82 -8.02
N TYR A 464 -24.74 18.87 -6.99
CA TYR A 464 -26.17 19.13 -7.15
C TYR A 464 -26.43 20.44 -7.93
N ASN A 465 -25.79 21.54 -7.52
CA ASN A 465 -25.93 22.83 -8.18
C ASN A 465 -25.39 22.81 -9.63
N LYS A 466 -24.32 22.06 -9.89
CA LYS A 466 -23.78 21.86 -11.24
C LYS A 466 -24.73 21.08 -12.14
N ILE A 467 -25.36 20.01 -11.64
CA ILE A 467 -26.40 19.27 -12.39
C ILE A 467 -27.53 20.22 -12.81
N LYS A 468 -27.99 21.09 -11.91
CA LYS A 468 -29.11 22.01 -12.18
C LYS A 468 -28.77 23.16 -13.12
N SER A 469 -27.54 23.67 -13.05
CA SER A 469 -27.09 24.78 -13.88
C SER A 469 -26.53 24.36 -15.24
N SER A 470 -26.27 23.06 -15.45
CA SER A 470 -25.75 22.53 -16.70
C SER A 470 -26.76 22.67 -17.84
N SER A 471 -26.27 23.16 -18.98
CA SER A 471 -27.10 23.45 -20.16
C SER A 471 -27.19 22.30 -21.14
N SER A 472 -26.21 21.38 -21.10
CA SER A 472 -26.15 20.21 -21.97
C SER A 472 -26.37 18.91 -21.20
N ASP A 473 -26.91 17.90 -21.89
CA ASP A 473 -27.10 16.57 -21.31
C ASP A 473 -25.76 15.89 -21.00
N ASP A 474 -24.68 16.16 -21.75
CA ASP A 474 -23.35 15.62 -21.45
C ASP A 474 -22.80 16.15 -20.12
N GLU A 475 -22.92 17.46 -19.86
CA GLU A 475 -22.53 18.06 -18.58
C GLU A 475 -23.36 17.51 -17.42
N LYS A 476 -24.69 17.37 -17.62
CA LYS A 476 -25.57 16.78 -16.61
C LYS A 476 -25.19 15.33 -16.32
N THR A 477 -24.90 14.51 -17.33
CA THR A 477 -24.43 13.13 -17.15
C THR A 477 -23.12 13.08 -16.35
N ARG A 478 -22.18 13.98 -16.66
CA ARG A 478 -20.91 14.07 -15.95
C ARG A 478 -21.10 14.37 -14.47
N TRP A 479 -21.82 15.44 -14.16
CA TRP A 479 -22.06 15.83 -12.77
C TRP A 479 -23.00 14.87 -12.03
N GLN A 480 -23.94 14.22 -12.72
CA GLN A 480 -24.72 13.11 -12.18
C GLN A 480 -23.80 11.96 -11.75
N ASN A 481 -22.85 11.56 -12.61
CA ASN A 481 -21.91 10.50 -12.26
C ASN A 481 -21.05 10.88 -11.07
N GLN A 482 -20.55 12.12 -11.00
CA GLN A 482 -19.80 12.60 -9.84
C GLN A 482 -20.64 12.59 -8.56
N PHE A 483 -21.85 13.16 -8.60
CA PHE A 483 -22.76 13.20 -7.46
C PHE A 483 -23.10 11.80 -6.94
N VAL A 484 -23.43 10.87 -7.85
CA VAL A 484 -23.74 9.48 -7.47
C VAL A 484 -22.53 8.78 -6.87
N TRP A 485 -21.36 8.97 -7.48
CA TRP A 485 -20.12 8.34 -7.06
C TRP A 485 -19.70 8.77 -5.66
N GLU A 486 -19.86 10.07 -5.35
CA GLU A 486 -19.53 10.60 -4.03
C GLU A 486 -20.57 10.22 -2.98
N LEU A 487 -21.85 10.38 -3.28
CA LEU A 487 -22.91 10.10 -2.31
C LEU A 487 -22.94 8.63 -1.89
N ALA A 488 -22.75 7.70 -2.85
CA ALA A 488 -22.73 6.28 -2.53
C ALA A 488 -21.59 5.90 -1.56
N ARG A 489 -20.38 6.43 -1.79
CA ARG A 489 -19.20 6.09 -0.97
C ARG A 489 -19.24 6.79 0.38
N HIS A 490 -19.72 8.03 0.40
CA HIS A 490 -19.97 8.81 1.61
C HIS A 490 -20.94 8.07 2.54
N SER A 491 -22.14 7.75 2.07
CA SER A 491 -23.16 7.12 2.92
C SER A 491 -22.74 5.75 3.48
N VAL A 492 -22.02 4.94 2.70
CA VAL A 492 -21.51 3.64 3.18
C VAL A 492 -20.33 3.83 4.14
N ALA A 493 -19.50 4.85 3.95
CA ALA A 493 -18.40 5.13 4.88
C ALA A 493 -18.92 5.59 6.25
N GLU A 494 -20.03 6.33 6.32
CA GLU A 494 -20.68 6.70 7.58
C GLU A 494 -21.25 5.49 8.30
N GLU A 495 -21.93 4.60 7.58
CA GLU A 495 -22.47 3.36 8.13
C GLU A 495 -21.41 2.42 8.72
N LEU A 496 -20.22 2.38 8.10
CA LEU A 496 -19.12 1.51 8.51
C LEU A 496 -18.20 2.13 9.57
N VAL A 497 -18.14 3.45 9.68
CA VAL A 497 -17.17 4.16 10.52
C VAL A 497 -17.85 5.03 11.57
N VAL A 498 -18.77 5.90 11.14
CA VAL A 498 -19.36 6.96 11.98
C VAL A 498 -20.46 6.41 12.87
N TYR A 499 -21.39 5.61 12.33
CA TYR A 499 -22.50 5.07 13.12
C TYR A 499 -22.04 4.07 14.19
N PRO A 500 -21.06 3.18 13.93
CA PRO A 500 -20.43 2.39 14.99
C PRO A 500 -19.70 3.25 16.02
N ALA A 501 -19.21 4.44 15.63
CA ALA A 501 -18.61 5.39 16.56
C ALA A 501 -19.68 6.06 17.44
N PHE A 502 -20.84 6.44 16.89
CA PHE A 502 -21.98 6.91 17.68
C PHE A 502 -22.36 5.87 18.75
N GLU A 503 -22.59 4.62 18.34
CA GLU A 503 -22.96 3.51 19.23
C GLU A 503 -21.93 3.25 20.33
N ARG A 504 -20.64 3.42 20.02
CA ARG A 504 -19.53 3.12 20.94
C ARG A 504 -19.22 4.26 21.89
N HIS A 505 -19.29 5.50 21.42
CA HIS A 505 -18.73 6.65 22.12
C HIS A 505 -19.79 7.56 22.73
N ILE A 506 -21.01 7.62 22.19
CA ILE A 506 -22.09 8.47 22.71
C ILE A 506 -22.99 7.65 23.65
N PRO A 507 -22.92 7.84 24.98
CA PRO A 507 -23.71 7.05 25.91
C PRO A 507 -25.20 7.36 25.76
N SER A 508 -26.05 6.36 25.99
CA SER A 508 -27.52 6.44 26.03
C SER A 508 -28.28 6.81 24.75
N THR A 509 -27.76 7.69 23.89
CA THR A 509 -28.45 8.15 22.67
C THR A 509 -27.76 7.70 21.38
N GLY A 510 -26.48 7.30 21.44
CA GLY A 510 -25.70 6.96 20.24
C GLY A 510 -26.28 5.84 19.38
N HIS A 511 -26.95 4.86 20.00
CA HIS A 511 -27.64 3.79 19.26
C HIS A 511 -28.87 4.31 18.50
N ASP A 512 -29.69 5.13 19.15
CA ASP A 512 -30.91 5.68 18.54
C ASP A 512 -30.56 6.67 17.42
N MET A 513 -29.48 7.45 17.58
CA MET A 513 -28.92 8.32 16.54
C MET A 513 -28.48 7.50 15.32
N ALA A 514 -27.63 6.48 15.53
CA ALA A 514 -27.17 5.60 14.46
C ALA A 514 -28.33 4.90 13.73
N GLU A 515 -29.39 4.47 14.44
CA GLU A 515 -30.53 3.82 13.81
C GLU A 515 -31.42 4.81 13.02
N LYS A 516 -31.63 6.03 13.54
CA LYS A 516 -32.29 7.11 12.81
C LYS A 516 -31.55 7.38 11.50
N ASP A 517 -30.25 7.56 11.55
CA ASP A 517 -29.46 7.94 10.38
C ASP A 517 -29.39 6.82 9.34
N ARG A 518 -29.27 5.56 9.75
CA ARG A 518 -29.44 4.39 8.85
C ARG A 518 -30.80 4.40 8.15
N SER A 519 -31.86 4.74 8.88
CA SER A 519 -33.21 4.79 8.29
C SER A 519 -33.35 5.89 7.23
N GLU A 520 -32.70 7.04 7.46
CA GLU A 520 -32.65 8.15 6.50
C GLU A 520 -31.77 7.81 5.29
N HIS A 521 -30.60 7.21 5.53
CA HIS A 521 -29.71 6.68 4.49
C HIS A 521 -30.38 5.64 3.61
N ARG A 522 -31.26 4.80 4.15
CA ARG A 522 -32.03 3.87 3.33
C ARG A 522 -32.90 4.59 2.30
N ILE A 523 -33.56 5.68 2.70
CA ILE A 523 -34.37 6.52 1.80
C ILE A 523 -33.48 7.21 0.75
N VAL A 524 -32.32 7.74 1.18
CA VAL A 524 -31.33 8.36 0.28
C VAL A 524 -30.84 7.34 -0.76
N LYS A 525 -30.50 6.13 -0.33
CA LYS A 525 -30.04 5.04 -1.20
C LYS A 525 -31.09 4.63 -2.21
N GLU A 526 -32.35 4.48 -1.82
CA GLU A 526 -33.45 4.16 -2.73
C GLU A 526 -33.59 5.23 -3.82
N LYS A 527 -33.64 6.51 -3.41
CA LYS A 527 -33.73 7.65 -4.35
C LYS A 527 -32.49 7.77 -5.24
N LEU A 528 -31.31 7.49 -4.69
CA LEU A 528 -30.06 7.49 -5.44
C LEU A 528 -30.03 6.36 -6.48
N HIS A 529 -30.58 5.19 -6.14
CA HIS A 529 -30.69 4.06 -7.06
C HIS A 529 -31.61 4.39 -8.25
N ASP A 530 -32.72 5.09 -8.00
CA ASP A 530 -33.59 5.55 -9.08
C ASP A 530 -32.87 6.58 -9.94
N PHE A 531 -32.24 7.58 -9.32
CA PHE A 531 -31.55 8.66 -10.02
C PHE A 531 -30.35 8.19 -10.86
N GLN A 532 -29.56 7.23 -10.37
CA GLN A 532 -28.28 6.85 -10.98
C GLN A 532 -28.39 6.23 -12.38
N SER A 533 -29.60 5.80 -12.78
CA SER A 533 -29.86 5.17 -14.07
C SER A 533 -30.64 6.08 -15.04
N MET A 534 -31.03 7.29 -14.60
CA MET A 534 -31.83 8.21 -15.41
C MET A 534 -30.98 8.93 -16.46
N SER A 535 -31.55 9.12 -17.64
CA SER A 535 -30.99 10.00 -18.67
C SER A 535 -31.31 11.47 -18.33
N PRO A 536 -30.38 12.42 -18.53
CA PRO A 536 -30.67 13.86 -18.40
C PRO A 536 -31.81 14.38 -19.29
N SER A 537 -32.14 13.65 -20.36
CA SER A 537 -33.26 13.93 -21.25
C SER A 537 -34.63 13.50 -20.69
N ASP A 538 -34.67 12.76 -19.58
CA ASP A 538 -35.91 12.34 -18.92
C ASP A 538 -36.58 13.53 -18.23
N SER A 539 -37.88 13.70 -18.44
CA SER A 539 -38.67 14.75 -17.77
C SER A 539 -38.63 14.66 -16.23
N ASN A 540 -38.36 13.46 -15.69
CA ASN A 540 -38.25 13.21 -14.25
C ASN A 540 -36.83 13.36 -13.72
N PHE A 541 -35.82 13.63 -14.56
CA PHE A 541 -34.42 13.73 -14.11
C PHE A 541 -34.24 14.83 -13.04
N LEU A 542 -34.68 16.06 -13.35
CA LEU A 542 -34.58 17.20 -12.43
C LEU A 542 -35.52 17.05 -11.21
N PRO A 543 -36.79 16.64 -11.36
CA PRO A 543 -37.64 16.32 -10.21
C PRO A 543 -37.05 15.26 -9.26
N THR A 544 -36.38 14.24 -9.79
CA THR A 544 -35.80 13.15 -8.98
C THR A 544 -34.61 13.64 -8.17
N ILE A 545 -33.67 14.38 -8.78
CA ILE A 545 -32.54 14.93 -8.04
C ILE A 545 -32.97 16.00 -7.02
N ASP A 546 -34.03 16.77 -7.30
CA ASP A 546 -34.61 17.70 -6.32
C ASP A 546 -35.24 16.96 -5.13
N SER A 547 -35.95 15.85 -5.38
CA SER A 547 -36.50 15.01 -4.31
C SER A 547 -35.41 14.33 -3.48
N LEU A 548 -34.35 13.84 -4.12
CA LEU A 548 -33.17 13.27 -3.45
C LEU A 548 -32.47 14.33 -2.60
N TRP A 549 -32.20 15.51 -3.16
CA TRP A 549 -31.54 16.61 -2.45
C TRP A 549 -32.37 17.13 -1.28
N GLN A 550 -33.70 17.13 -1.38
CA GLN A 550 -34.57 17.52 -0.27
C GLN A 550 -34.35 16.65 0.97
N VAL A 551 -34.26 15.32 0.78
CA VAL A 551 -34.00 14.37 1.88
C VAL A 551 -32.56 14.49 2.35
N LEU A 552 -31.60 14.45 1.43
CA LEU A 552 -30.17 14.50 1.75
C LEU A 552 -29.78 15.80 2.46
N SER A 553 -30.24 16.95 1.99
CA SER A 553 -29.90 18.23 2.62
C SER A 553 -30.54 18.41 4.00
N GLN A 554 -31.64 17.71 4.28
CA GLN A 554 -32.20 17.68 5.63
C GLN A 554 -31.32 16.84 6.56
N HIS A 555 -30.92 15.65 6.12
CA HIS A 555 -29.97 14.79 6.84
C HIS A 555 -28.67 15.53 7.15
N ILE A 556 -28.03 16.11 6.12
CA ILE A 556 -26.81 16.93 6.25
C ILE A 556 -26.96 18.05 7.30
N ARG A 557 -28.12 18.73 7.33
CA ARG A 557 -28.36 19.83 8.29
C ARG A 557 -28.49 19.34 9.72
N GLU A 558 -29.16 18.21 9.93
CA GLU A 558 -29.31 17.58 11.24
C GLU A 558 -27.96 17.06 11.72
N GLU A 559 -27.25 16.34 10.86
CA GLU A 559 -25.95 15.77 11.17
C GLU A 559 -24.89 16.85 11.48
N GLU A 560 -24.79 17.91 10.68
CA GLU A 560 -23.83 19.00 10.93
C GLU A 560 -24.13 19.81 12.20
N ARG A 561 -25.40 19.85 12.62
CA ARG A 561 -25.89 20.65 13.75
C ARG A 561 -25.91 19.86 15.06
N ASP A 562 -26.31 18.61 15.00
CA ASP A 562 -26.70 17.80 16.16
C ASP A 562 -25.75 16.59 16.31
N ASP A 563 -25.61 15.75 15.27
CA ASP A 563 -24.94 14.44 15.42
C ASP A 563 -23.41 14.51 15.44
N LEU A 564 -22.79 15.23 14.49
CA LEU A 564 -21.33 15.40 14.46
C LEU A 564 -20.81 16.14 15.69
N PRO A 565 -21.42 17.27 16.13
CA PRO A 565 -21.01 17.91 17.37
C PRO A 565 -21.14 16.99 18.59
N ALA A 566 -22.19 16.17 18.67
CA ALA A 566 -22.36 15.22 19.76
C ALA A 566 -21.26 14.15 19.77
N LEU A 567 -20.92 13.55 18.62
CA LEU A 567 -19.79 12.61 18.54
C LEU A 567 -18.49 13.26 18.96
N GLU A 568 -18.22 14.45 18.44
CA GLU A 568 -17.03 15.24 18.70
C GLU A 568 -16.87 15.69 20.17
N GLU A 569 -17.97 15.80 20.93
CA GLU A 569 -17.92 16.04 22.38
C GLU A 569 -17.51 14.79 23.17
N HIS A 570 -17.77 13.60 22.60
CA HIS A 570 -17.57 12.30 23.26
C HIS A 570 -16.31 11.56 22.82
N VAL A 571 -15.53 12.11 21.88
CA VAL A 571 -14.24 11.56 21.44
C VAL A 571 -13.12 12.57 21.63
N ASP A 572 -11.92 12.10 21.96
CA ASP A 572 -10.74 12.96 21.98
C ASP A 572 -10.23 13.26 20.56
N ALA A 573 -9.37 14.27 20.42
CA ALA A 573 -8.84 14.70 19.12
C ALA A 573 -8.09 13.59 18.36
N GLY A 574 -7.44 12.65 19.05
CA GLY A 574 -6.76 11.52 18.41
C GLY A 574 -7.75 10.47 17.90
N THR A 575 -8.80 10.20 18.66
CA THR A 575 -9.90 9.33 18.22
C THR A 575 -10.65 9.94 17.03
N SER A 576 -10.96 11.25 17.06
CA SER A 576 -11.58 11.95 15.93
C SER A 576 -10.71 11.92 14.67
N ASP A 577 -9.38 12.13 14.79
CA ASP A 577 -8.44 12.00 13.66
C ASP A 577 -8.39 10.58 13.09
N SER A 578 -8.41 9.56 13.97
CA SER A 578 -8.47 8.17 13.52
C SER A 578 -9.77 7.86 12.78
N LEU A 579 -10.90 8.39 13.25
CA LEU A 579 -12.20 8.24 12.59
C LEU A 579 -12.20 8.96 11.24
N ALA A 580 -11.64 10.16 11.14
CA ALA A 580 -11.48 10.90 9.88
C ALA A 580 -10.67 10.09 8.85
N ARG A 581 -9.50 9.56 9.26
CA ARG A 581 -8.67 8.71 8.40
C ARG A 581 -9.37 7.42 7.99
N SER A 582 -10.11 6.80 8.92
CA SER A 582 -10.86 5.57 8.63
C SER A 582 -12.00 5.86 7.65
N PHE A 583 -12.73 6.96 7.85
CA PHE A 583 -13.80 7.41 6.96
C PHE A 583 -13.28 7.66 5.55
N ASP A 584 -12.23 8.48 5.41
CA ASP A 584 -11.62 8.79 4.12
C ASP A 584 -11.03 7.55 3.45
N ARG A 585 -10.39 6.64 4.21
CA ARG A 585 -9.89 5.37 3.69
C ARG A 585 -11.03 4.45 3.20
N THR A 586 -12.10 4.32 3.98
CA THR A 586 -13.23 3.44 3.65
C THR A 586 -13.88 3.82 2.31
N LYS A 587 -13.99 5.11 1.98
CA LYS A 587 -14.50 5.60 0.70
C LYS A 587 -13.78 5.03 -0.54
N HIS A 588 -12.55 4.51 -0.39
CA HIS A 588 -11.83 3.86 -1.49
C HIS A 588 -12.23 2.40 -1.73
N PHE A 589 -12.85 1.73 -0.76
CA PHE A 589 -13.10 0.28 -0.79
C PHE A 589 -14.58 -0.10 -0.86
N VAL A 590 -15.47 0.88 -0.75
CA VAL A 590 -16.92 0.70 -0.78
C VAL A 590 -17.50 0.86 -2.20
N PRO A 591 -18.74 0.40 -2.45
CA PRO A 591 -19.42 0.58 -3.73
C PRO A 591 -19.49 2.04 -4.17
N THR A 592 -19.42 2.26 -5.48
CA THR A 592 -19.47 3.60 -6.09
C THR A 592 -20.86 3.93 -6.65
N ARG A 593 -21.83 3.06 -6.39
CA ARG A 593 -23.24 3.18 -6.79
C ARG A 593 -24.13 2.72 -5.64
N SER A 594 -25.38 3.18 -5.64
CA SER A 594 -26.37 2.75 -4.66
C SER A 594 -26.88 1.35 -4.98
N HIS A 595 -26.93 0.51 -3.95
CA HIS A 595 -27.51 -0.84 -3.97
C HIS A 595 -28.43 -1.01 -2.75
N PRO A 596 -29.70 -0.56 -2.81
CA PRO A 596 -30.61 -0.57 -1.65
C PRO A 596 -30.92 -1.95 -1.09
N SER A 597 -30.69 -3.01 -1.87
CA SER A 597 -30.84 -4.40 -1.43
C SER A 597 -29.67 -4.91 -0.58
N ALA A 598 -28.58 -4.14 -0.48
CA ALA A 598 -27.49 -4.47 0.43
C ALA A 598 -27.94 -4.26 1.89
N PRO A 599 -27.60 -5.16 2.83
CA PRO A 599 -27.84 -4.96 4.25
C PRO A 599 -27.24 -3.64 4.72
N ASP A 600 -27.84 -3.02 5.74
CA ASP A 600 -27.43 -1.72 6.32
C ASP A 600 -26.90 -1.84 7.76
N ARG A 601 -26.39 -3.04 8.11
CA ARG A 601 -25.78 -3.35 9.41
C ARG A 601 -24.55 -4.24 9.26
N PRO A 602 -23.43 -3.92 9.95
CA PRO A 602 -22.34 -4.87 10.15
C PRO A 602 -22.83 -6.13 10.89
N PRO A 603 -22.31 -7.34 10.58
CA PRO A 603 -21.22 -7.66 9.65
C PRO A 603 -21.69 -7.89 8.19
N TYR A 604 -23.00 -7.88 7.94
CA TYR A 604 -23.60 -8.34 6.68
C TYR A 604 -23.35 -7.39 5.49
N GLU A 605 -23.10 -6.11 5.74
CA GLU A 605 -22.66 -5.10 4.76
C GLU A 605 -21.38 -5.51 4.00
N THR A 606 -20.41 -6.06 4.72
CA THR A 606 -19.07 -6.34 4.17
C THR A 606 -19.12 -7.41 3.09
N ALA A 607 -20.02 -8.39 3.19
CA ALA A 607 -20.05 -9.52 2.27
C ALA A 607 -20.90 -9.26 1.02
N ALA A 608 -22.03 -8.58 1.14
CA ALA A 608 -22.95 -8.37 0.03
C ALA A 608 -22.63 -7.10 -0.78
N GLY A 609 -22.34 -5.97 -0.13
CA GLY A 609 -22.00 -4.72 -0.81
C GLY A 609 -20.66 -4.79 -1.55
N MET A 610 -19.67 -5.48 -0.97
CA MET A 610 -18.36 -5.66 -1.62
C MET A 610 -18.39 -6.58 -2.85
N LEU A 611 -19.43 -7.40 -3.05
CA LEU A 611 -19.57 -8.18 -4.29
C LEU A 611 -19.92 -7.31 -5.50
N ALA A 612 -20.66 -6.21 -5.27
CA ALA A 612 -20.99 -5.24 -6.32
C ALA A 612 -19.82 -4.29 -6.62
N THR A 613 -18.93 -4.05 -5.66
CA THR A 613 -17.85 -3.06 -5.76
C THR A 613 -16.92 -3.26 -6.97
N PRO A 614 -16.45 -4.50 -7.29
CA PRO A 614 -15.66 -4.72 -8.51
C PRO A 614 -16.43 -4.40 -9.78
N MET A 615 -17.73 -4.73 -9.84
CA MET A 615 -18.55 -4.46 -11.01
C MET A 615 -18.85 -2.96 -11.19
N ASP A 616 -19.13 -2.25 -10.10
CA ASP A 616 -19.38 -0.81 -10.15
C ASP A 616 -18.14 -0.04 -10.63
N LYS A 617 -16.96 -0.37 -10.07
CA LYS A 617 -15.68 0.23 -10.46
C LYS A 617 -15.34 -0.07 -11.92
N LEU A 618 -15.62 -1.29 -12.40
CA LEU A 618 -15.48 -1.63 -13.83
C LEU A 618 -16.43 -0.79 -14.70
N MET A 619 -17.68 -0.60 -14.29
CA MET A 619 -18.63 0.21 -15.04
C MET A 619 -18.25 1.70 -15.03
N ASP A 620 -17.71 2.22 -13.93
CA ASP A 620 -17.28 3.62 -13.83
C ASP A 620 -16.18 3.98 -14.83
N MET A 621 -15.32 3.02 -15.20
CA MET A 621 -14.30 3.21 -16.25
C MET A 621 -14.88 3.61 -17.62
N PHE A 622 -16.16 3.28 -17.87
CA PHE A 622 -16.84 3.59 -19.11
C PHE A 622 -17.78 4.80 -18.99
N ARG A 623 -17.86 5.41 -17.80
CA ARG A 623 -18.71 6.57 -17.53
C ARG A 623 -17.95 7.87 -17.76
N LYS A 624 -18.70 8.91 -18.10
CA LYS A 624 -18.16 10.26 -18.27
C LYS A 624 -18.25 10.99 -16.93
N PHE A 625 -17.14 11.52 -16.47
CA PHE A 625 -17.04 12.39 -15.30
C PHE A 625 -16.72 13.82 -15.74
N PRO A 626 -16.98 14.84 -14.89
CA PRO A 626 -16.56 16.21 -15.19
C PRO A 626 -15.05 16.24 -15.39
N GLU A 627 -14.57 17.07 -16.31
CA GLU A 627 -13.14 17.31 -16.43
C GLU A 627 -12.69 18.04 -15.15
N ALA A 628 -11.64 17.50 -14.52
CA ALA A 628 -11.10 17.98 -13.25
C ALA A 628 -10.33 19.30 -13.41
#